data_AF-B2THD8-F1
#
_entry.id   AF-B2THD8-F1
#
_cell.length_a   1.000
_cell.length_b   1.000
_cell.length_c   1.000
_cell.angle_alpha   90.00
_cell.angle_beta   90.00
_cell.angle_gamma   90.00
#
_symmetry.space_group_name_H-M   'P 1'
#
loop_
_entity.id
_entity.type
_entity.pdbx_description
1 polymer ?
#
loop_
_entity_poly.entity_id
_entity_poly.type
_entity_poly.pdbx_seq_one_letter_code
_entity_poly.pdbx_strand_id
1 'polypeptide(L)' 'MSKRTGILGYNYNNERYSILNAMDLWEDSGLHCGEVLEVFIDGKWIADRIEIGKGEWYLIYSKLHGEQLEGLRIRF' A
#
# COMPACT_ATOMS: atom_id res chain seq x y z
N MET A 1 -12.81 6.68 -14.37
CA MET A 1 -12.73 5.35 -13.72
C MET A 1 -13.01 5.53 -12.24
N SER A 2 -13.83 4.67 -11.62
CA SER A 2 -14.02 4.67 -10.17
C SER A 2 -12.77 4.10 -9.50
N LYS A 3 -12.19 4.82 -8.54
CA LYS A 3 -11.07 4.30 -7.74
C LYS A 3 -11.56 3.13 -6.90
N ARG A 4 -10.78 2.05 -6.82
CA ARG A 4 -11.04 0.93 -5.90
C ARG A 4 -10.45 1.25 -4.54
N THR A 5 -10.93 0.58 -3.51
CA THR A 5 -10.40 0.70 -2.15
C THR A 5 -9.92 -0.65 -1.67
N GLY A 6 -8.82 -0.66 -0.92
CA GLY A 6 -8.28 -1.87 -0.31
C GLY A 6 -7.48 -1.56 0.93
N ILE A 7 -6.76 -2.57 1.41
CA ILE A 7 -5.87 -2.50 2.56
C ILE A 7 -4.49 -2.97 2.11
N LEU A 8 -3.42 -2.24 2.48
CA LEU A 8 -2.05 -2.73 2.29
C LEU A 8 -1.79 -3.87 3.27
N GLY A 9 -1.29 -4.99 2.74
CA GLY A 9 -0.84 -6.13 3.53
C GLY A 9 0.45 -6.69 2.98
N TYR A 10 1.39 -7.05 3.85
CA TYR A 10 2.64 -7.67 3.45
C TYR A 10 2.43 -9.16 3.12
N ASN A 11 2.68 -9.51 1.86
CA ASN A 11 2.54 -10.87 1.37
C ASN A 11 3.89 -11.60 1.45
N TYR A 12 4.02 -12.47 2.46
CA TYR A 12 5.24 -13.25 2.68
C TYR A 12 5.58 -14.23 1.54
N ASN A 13 4.64 -14.56 0.64
CA ASN A 13 4.93 -15.47 -0.48
C ASN A 13 5.74 -14.80 -1.60
N ASN A 14 5.64 -13.47 -1.73
CA ASN A 14 6.30 -12.71 -2.79
C ASN A 14 7.25 -11.62 -2.24
N GLU A 15 7.27 -11.42 -0.91
CA GLU A 15 8.06 -10.41 -0.20
C GLU A 15 7.71 -8.96 -0.60
N ARG A 16 6.42 -8.71 -0.87
CA ARG A 16 5.90 -7.40 -1.29
C ARG A 16 4.72 -6.97 -0.44
N TYR A 17 4.53 -5.67 -0.36
CA TYR A 17 3.20 -5.15 -0.03
C TYR A 17 2.25 -5.40 -1.22
N SER A 18 1.09 -5.98 -0.91
CA SER A 18 0.00 -6.30 -1.83
C SER A 18 -1.28 -5.65 -1.33
N ILE A 19 -2.36 -5.78 -2.10
CA ILE A 19 -3.65 -5.19 -1.76
C ILE A 19 -4.64 -6.27 -1.38
N LEU A 20 -5.22 -6.14 -0.19
CA LEU A 20 -6.39 -6.91 0.26
C LEU A 20 -7.68 -6.16 -0.08
N ASN A 21 -8.66 -6.89 -0.59
CA ASN A 21 -10.01 -6.36 -0.80
C ASN A 21 -10.84 -6.40 0.50
N ALA A 22 -12.12 -5.99 0.41
CA ALA A 22 -13.03 -5.95 1.55
C ALA A 22 -13.38 -7.32 2.18
N MET A 23 -12.96 -8.43 1.57
CA MET A 23 -13.12 -9.80 2.08
C MET A 23 -11.79 -10.40 2.55
N ASP A 24 -10.76 -9.57 2.74
CA ASP A 24 -9.39 -9.97 3.11
C ASP A 24 -8.75 -10.96 2.12
N LEU A 25 -9.15 -10.86 0.83
CA LEU A 25 -8.54 -11.63 -0.25
C LEU A 25 -7.57 -10.75 -1.04
N TRP A 26 -6.45 -11.33 -1.49
CA TRP A 26 -5.50 -10.66 -2.36
C TRP A 26 -6.16 -10.24 -3.68
N GLU A 27 -6.24 -8.94 -3.92
CA GLU A 27 -6.71 -8.35 -5.17
C GLU A 27 -5.55 -8.06 -6.13
N ASP A 28 -4.36 -7.86 -5.57
CA ASP A 28 -3.13 -7.59 -6.30
C ASP A 28 -2.00 -8.52 -5.85
N SER A 29 -1.17 -8.96 -6.80
CA SER A 29 -0.10 -9.93 -6.58
C SER A 29 1.22 -9.30 -6.09
N GLY A 30 1.24 -8.03 -5.71
CA GLY A 30 2.41 -7.33 -5.17
C GLY A 30 2.69 -6.04 -5.91
N LEU A 31 2.74 -4.95 -5.16
CA LEU A 31 3.06 -3.63 -5.66
C LEU A 31 4.51 -3.55 -6.14
N HIS A 32 4.72 -2.61 -7.05
CA HIS A 32 5.99 -2.26 -7.66
C HIS A 32 6.40 -0.83 -7.30
N CYS A 33 7.71 -0.61 -7.27
CA CYS A 33 8.28 0.72 -7.10
C CYS A 33 7.76 1.68 -8.17
N GLY A 34 7.36 2.87 -7.73
CA GLY A 34 6.85 3.92 -8.61
C GLY A 34 5.32 3.94 -8.74
N GLU A 35 4.62 2.94 -8.24
CA GLU A 35 3.15 2.94 -8.22
C GLU A 35 2.60 4.02 -7.27
N VAL A 36 1.55 4.70 -7.72
CA VAL A 36 0.91 5.81 -7.02
C VAL A 36 -0.46 5.37 -6.53
N LEU A 37 -0.71 5.60 -5.24
CA LEU A 37 -1.94 5.24 -4.54
C LEU A 37 -2.30 6.34 -3.54
N GLU A 38 -3.55 6.42 -3.09
CA GLU A 38 -3.90 7.31 -1.98
C GLU A 38 -3.98 6.53 -0.68
N VAL A 39 -3.30 6.99 0.37
CA VAL A 39 -3.39 6.42 1.72
C VAL A 39 -4.35 7.22 2.60
N PHE A 40 -5.09 6.55 3.47
CA PHE A 40 -6.00 7.20 4.42
C PHE A 40 -5.29 7.48 5.76
N ILE A 41 -4.95 8.75 6.00
CA ILE A 41 -4.23 9.20 7.20
C ILE A 41 -5.00 10.39 7.78
N ASP A 42 -5.23 10.41 9.10
CA ASP A 42 -5.90 11.49 9.82
C ASP A 42 -7.22 11.95 9.18
N GLY A 43 -8.02 11.00 8.70
CA GLY A 43 -9.33 11.26 8.09
C GLY A 43 -9.29 11.77 6.65
N LYS A 44 -8.11 11.76 5.98
CA LYS A 44 -7.92 12.30 4.63
C LYS A 44 -7.23 11.29 3.72
N TRP A 45 -7.54 11.37 2.44
CA TRP A 45 -6.85 10.65 1.38
C TRP A 45 -5.67 11.48 0.89
N ILE A 46 -4.47 10.92 0.96
CA ILE A 46 -3.23 11.59 0.57
C ILE A 46 -2.58 10.76 -0.53
N ALA A 47 -2.32 11.36 -1.69
CA ALA A 47 -1.58 10.71 -2.75
C ALA A 47 -0.16 10.41 -2.30
N ASP A 48 0.28 9.17 -2.52
CA ASP A 48 1.60 8.69 -2.17
C ASP A 48 2.20 7.81 -3.26
N ARG A 49 3.49 7.52 -3.16
CA ARG A 49 4.22 6.61 -4.05
C ARG A 49 4.94 5.56 -3.22
N ILE A 50 4.72 4.29 -3.56
CA ILE A 50 5.38 3.16 -2.90
C ILE A 50 6.73 2.86 -3.56
N GLU A 51 7.72 2.57 -2.73
CA GLU A 51 9.09 2.25 -3.11
C GLU A 51 9.68 1.18 -2.18
N ILE A 52 10.80 0.58 -2.59
CA ILE A 52 11.65 -0.23 -1.72
C ILE A 52 13.06 0.37 -1.68
N GLY A 53 13.66 0.44 -0.49
CA GLY A 53 14.97 1.03 -0.28
C GLY A 53 15.68 0.34 0.86
N LYS A 54 16.94 -0.08 0.66
CA LYS A 54 17.73 -0.82 1.66
C LYS A 54 17.01 -2.07 2.23
N GLY A 55 16.15 -2.71 1.43
CA GLY A 55 15.40 -3.89 1.83
C GLY A 55 14.09 -3.61 2.58
N GLU A 56 13.69 -2.36 2.75
CA GLU A 56 12.43 -1.98 3.41
C GLU A 56 11.50 -1.25 2.45
N TRP A 57 10.22 -1.58 2.51
CA TRP A 57 9.16 -0.89 1.77
C TRP A 57 8.75 0.41 2.46
N TYR A 58 8.52 1.46 1.69
CA TYR A 58 8.15 2.78 2.22
C TYR A 58 7.28 3.60 1.27
N LEU A 59 6.59 4.57 1.85
CA LEU A 59 5.80 5.59 1.17
C LEU A 59 6.55 6.92 1.21
N ILE A 60 6.79 7.51 0.03
CA ILE A 60 7.68 8.67 -0.10
C ILE A 60 7.17 9.91 0.62
N TYR A 61 5.89 10.23 0.47
CA TYR A 61 5.38 11.53 0.86
C TYR A 61 4.88 11.54 2.30
N SER A 62 4.15 10.50 2.73
CA SER A 62 3.71 10.29 4.12
C SER A 62 4.85 9.88 5.05
N LYS A 63 5.99 9.44 4.50
CA LYS A 63 7.17 8.98 5.27
C LYS A 63 6.93 7.72 6.11
N LEU A 64 5.85 6.99 5.84
CA LEU A 64 5.60 5.69 6.47
C LEU A 64 6.53 4.64 5.85
N HIS A 65 7.01 3.71 6.67
CA HIS A 65 7.91 2.64 6.25
C HIS A 65 7.72 1.37 7.06
N GLY A 66 8.16 0.23 6.50
CA GLY A 66 8.13 -1.06 7.17
C GLY A 66 6.74 -1.45 7.61
N GLU A 67 6.60 -1.85 8.88
CA GLU A 67 5.33 -2.30 9.48
C GLU A 67 4.25 -1.21 9.55
N GLN A 68 4.61 0.08 9.41
CA GLN A 68 3.64 1.18 9.39
C GLN A 68 2.71 1.15 8.17
N LEU A 69 3.08 0.39 7.13
CA LEU A 69 2.27 0.22 5.92
C LEU A 69 1.16 -0.82 6.12
N GLU A 70 1.33 -1.75 7.06
CA GLU A 70 0.39 -2.84 7.30
C GLU A 70 -0.97 -2.28 7.78
N GLY A 71 -2.05 -2.70 7.14
CA GLY A 71 -3.40 -2.28 7.51
C GLY A 71 -3.79 -0.89 7.03
N LEU A 72 -2.92 -0.16 6.32
CA LEU A 72 -3.30 1.14 5.75
C LEU A 72 -4.40 0.96 4.73
N ARG A 73 -5.47 1.76 4.86
CA ARG A 73 -6.52 1.84 3.84
C ARG A 73 -6.01 2.65 2.67
N ILE A 74 -6.24 2.13 1.47
CA ILE A 74 -5.76 2.74 0.23
C ILE A 74 -6.86 2.92 -0.81
N ARG A 75 -6.61 3.81 -1.78
CA ARG A 75 -7.30 3.89 -3.06
C ARG A 75 -6.32 3.78 -4.22
N PHE A 76 -6.70 3.02 -5.24
CA PHE A 76 -5.86 2.69 -6.40
C PHE A 76 -6.73 2.46 -7.65
#